data_AF-A0AAU0SJQ2-F1
#
_entry.id   AF-A0AAU0SJQ2-F1
#
_cell.length_a   1.000
_cell.length_b   1.000
_cell.length_c   1.000
_cell.angle_alpha   90.00
_cell.angle_beta   90.00
_cell.angle_gamma   90.00
#
_symmetry.space_group_name_H-M   'P 1'
#
loop_
_entity.id
_entity.type
_entity.pdbx_description
1 polymer ?
#
loop_
_entity_poly.entity_id
_entity_poly.type
_entity_poly.pdbx_seq_one_letter_code
_entity_poly.pdbx_strand_id
1 'polypeptide(L)'
;MPTLLNDWCAFCEGRTYFDKSHFLALFKVHSSLTEITEALSYFPQADSLVSRVNEVIQAGTLEDKLYLCPTIESSDFELMQKAKLWLQAQASFCKSLGDDELYGICQRAKLLYGSKDQFNDYDKLDVPSNWILELVGDQVRDCRLLKTEQEYALFEALYGVAADYYLAWYMGQPLINLDFDFRSYFEFWRLGGIGYLSEDKFFVCRK
;
A
#
# COMPACT_ATOMS: atom_id res chain seq x y z
N MET A 1 31.59 4.31 -6.04
CA MET A 1 30.51 4.27 -7.06
C MET A 1 29.30 5.00 -6.48
N PRO A 2 28.54 5.78 -7.26
CA PRO A 2 27.28 6.34 -6.78
C PRO A 2 26.35 5.20 -6.35
N THR A 3 25.72 5.32 -5.18
CA THR A 3 24.66 4.42 -4.74
C THR A 3 23.30 4.97 -5.18
N LEU A 4 22.28 4.12 -5.18
CA LEU A 4 20.91 4.57 -5.49
C LEU A 4 20.43 5.65 -4.51
N LEU A 5 20.87 5.59 -3.25
CA LEU A 5 20.63 6.65 -2.27
C LEU A 5 21.34 7.98 -2.62
N ASN A 6 22.57 7.94 -3.15
CA ASN A 6 23.25 9.17 -3.59
C ASN A 6 22.52 9.82 -4.78
N ASP A 7 22.05 9.00 -5.72
CA ASP A 7 21.24 9.48 -6.85
C ASP A 7 19.93 10.10 -6.36
N TRP A 8 19.30 9.48 -5.35
CA TRP A 8 18.08 9.97 -4.72
C TRP A 8 18.29 11.34 -4.06
N CYS A 9 19.33 11.48 -3.24
CA CYS A 9 19.68 12.75 -2.62
C CYS A 9 19.95 13.84 -3.68
N ALA A 10 20.74 13.53 -4.72
CA ALA A 10 21.00 14.47 -5.81
C ALA A 10 19.72 14.88 -6.58
N PHE A 11 18.76 13.96 -6.74
CA PHE A 11 17.46 14.24 -7.34
C PHE A 11 16.58 15.13 -6.47
N CYS A 12 16.51 14.84 -5.17
CA CYS A 12 15.75 15.63 -4.20
C CYS A 12 16.29 17.06 -4.05
N GLU A 13 17.61 17.22 -4.14
CA GLU A 13 18.26 18.54 -4.10
C GLU A 13 18.21 19.29 -5.45
N GLY A 14 17.65 18.67 -6.50
CA GLY A 14 17.57 19.26 -7.84
C GLY A 14 18.93 19.36 -8.56
N ARG A 15 19.95 18.63 -8.11
CA ARG A 15 21.29 18.61 -8.72
C ARG A 15 21.34 17.80 -10.02
N THR A 16 20.52 16.76 -10.12
CA THR A 16 20.47 15.86 -11.27
C THR A 16 19.03 15.44 -11.56
N TYR A 17 18.70 15.27 -12.84
CA TYR A 17 17.42 14.68 -13.26
C TYR A 17 17.54 13.17 -13.42
N PHE A 18 16.55 12.44 -12.92
CA PHE A 18 16.39 11.01 -13.11
C PHE A 18 14.94 10.72 -13.51
N ASP A 19 14.72 9.64 -14.27
CA ASP A 19 13.37 9.12 -14.44
C ASP A 19 12.81 8.63 -13.10
N LYS A 20 11.51 8.82 -12.85
CA LYS A 20 10.87 8.46 -11.58
C LYS A 20 11.07 6.97 -11.24
N SER A 21 11.04 6.10 -12.26
CA SER A 21 11.21 4.65 -12.10
C SER A 21 12.65 4.24 -11.72
N HIS A 22 13.64 5.14 -11.85
CA HIS A 22 15.01 4.91 -11.39
C HIS A 22 15.06 4.50 -9.93
N PHE A 23 14.16 5.04 -9.11
CA PHE A 23 14.12 4.83 -7.67
C PHE A 23 13.21 3.68 -7.22
N LEU A 24 12.65 2.89 -8.13
CA LEU A 24 11.74 1.78 -7.81
C LEU A 24 12.33 0.79 -6.79
N ALA A 25 13.65 0.60 -6.77
CA ALA A 25 14.32 -0.31 -5.85
C ALA A 25 14.90 0.37 -4.59
N LEU A 26 14.68 1.68 -4.39
CA LEU A 26 15.35 2.47 -3.34
C LEU A 26 15.28 1.79 -1.97
N PHE A 27 14.07 1.52 -1.47
CA PHE A 27 13.87 0.93 -0.15
C PHE A 27 14.08 -0.60 -0.09
N LYS A 28 14.31 -1.26 -1.24
CA LYS A 28 14.74 -2.67 -1.27
C LYS A 28 16.25 -2.80 -1.10
N VAL A 29 17.00 -1.82 -1.63
CA VAL A 29 18.47 -1.77 -1.53
C VAL A 29 18.91 -1.06 -0.25
N HIS A 30 18.17 -0.03 0.16
CA HIS A 30 18.49 0.84 1.28
C HIS A 30 17.37 0.79 2.33
N SER A 31 17.39 -0.26 3.16
CA SER A 31 16.30 -0.59 4.10
C SER A 31 16.71 -0.43 5.57
N SER A 32 17.92 0.03 5.87
CA SER A 32 18.28 0.35 7.25
C SER A 32 17.56 1.61 7.72
N LEU A 33 17.28 1.72 9.02
CA LEU A 33 16.58 2.88 9.58
C LEU A 33 17.31 4.20 9.26
N THR A 34 18.64 4.20 9.28
CA THR A 34 19.46 5.37 8.93
C THR A 34 19.25 5.80 7.48
N GLU A 35 19.30 4.85 6.54
CA GLU A 35 19.12 5.15 5.12
C GLU A 35 17.69 5.57 4.79
N ILE A 36 16.68 4.94 5.42
CA ILE A 36 15.27 5.35 5.30
C ILE A 36 15.10 6.79 5.78
N THR A 37 15.71 7.13 6.91
CA THR A 37 15.68 8.48 7.49
C THR A 37 16.32 9.50 6.55
N GLU A 38 17.49 9.18 5.99
CA GLU A 38 18.16 10.02 5.01
C GLU A 38 17.30 10.25 3.76
N ALA A 39 16.75 9.17 3.18
CA ALA A 39 15.93 9.24 1.98
C ALA A 39 14.65 10.09 2.19
N LEU A 40 14.04 10.03 3.36
CA LEU A 40 12.76 10.71 3.64
C LEU A 40 12.93 12.13 4.21
N SER A 41 14.16 12.57 4.50
CA SER A 41 14.46 13.87 5.12
C SER A 41 14.03 15.08 4.29
N TYR A 42 13.83 14.91 2.99
CA TYR A 42 13.43 15.98 2.05
C TYR A 42 11.93 16.30 2.06
N PHE A 43 11.12 15.52 2.78
CA PHE A 43 9.65 15.63 2.76
C PHE A 43 9.11 16.19 4.08
N PRO A 44 7.96 16.90 4.06
CA PRO A 44 7.30 17.28 5.30
C PRO A 44 6.85 16.02 6.05
N GLN A 45 6.79 16.13 7.39
CA GLN A 45 6.42 15.01 8.26
C GLN A 45 7.34 13.78 8.11
N ALA A 46 8.63 14.01 7.82
CA ALA A 46 9.64 12.97 7.62
C ALA A 46 9.60 11.88 8.70
N ASP A 47 9.51 12.24 9.98
CA ASP A 47 9.46 11.26 11.09
C ASP A 47 8.28 10.29 10.97
N SER A 48 7.11 10.79 10.54
CA SER A 48 5.92 9.96 10.32
C SER A 48 6.07 9.06 9.10
N LEU A 49 6.71 9.54 8.03
CA LEU A 49 7.05 8.73 6.87
C LEU A 49 8.03 7.61 7.25
N VAL A 50 9.11 7.95 7.95
CA VAL A 50 10.13 7.00 8.43
C VAL A 50 9.48 5.92 9.28
N SER A 51 8.62 6.30 10.23
CA SER A 51 7.92 5.37 11.10
C SER A 51 7.11 4.34 10.30
N ARG A 52 6.33 4.79 9.31
CA ARG A 52 5.45 3.92 8.51
C ARG A 52 6.21 3.05 7.52
N VAL A 53 7.22 3.59 6.84
CA VAL A 53 8.09 2.84 5.93
C VAL A 53 8.84 1.76 6.69
N ASN A 54 9.42 2.10 7.84
CA ASN A 54 10.10 1.14 8.68
C ASN A 54 9.13 0.07 9.22
N GLU A 55 7.91 0.43 9.61
CA GLU A 55 6.90 -0.54 10.07
C GLU A 55 6.56 -1.58 8.99
N VAL A 56 6.42 -1.15 7.73
CA VAL A 56 6.18 -2.08 6.61
C VAL A 56 7.39 -2.97 6.36
N ILE A 57 8.59 -2.39 6.29
CA ILE A 57 9.83 -3.15 6.04
C ILE A 57 10.05 -4.22 7.11
N GLN A 58 9.83 -3.89 8.39
CA GLN A 58 10.00 -4.82 9.51
C GLN A 58 8.90 -5.90 9.59
N ALA A 59 7.75 -5.68 8.94
CA ALA A 59 6.65 -6.65 8.92
C ALA A 59 6.81 -7.76 7.87
N GLY A 60 7.89 -7.72 7.06
CA GLY A 60 8.10 -8.68 5.98
C GLY A 60 9.56 -9.03 5.72
N THR A 61 9.77 -9.83 4.68
CA THR A 61 11.09 -10.25 4.19
C THR A 61 11.16 -10.20 2.67
N LEU A 62 12.34 -9.87 2.15
CA LEU A 62 12.74 -9.98 0.75
C LEU A 62 13.56 -11.24 0.45
N GLU A 63 13.83 -12.08 1.46
CA GLU A 63 14.60 -13.32 1.28
C GLU A 63 13.94 -14.22 0.23
N ASP A 64 14.69 -14.51 -0.84
CA ASP A 64 14.26 -15.27 -2.02
C ASP A 64 13.01 -14.73 -2.74
N LYS A 65 12.68 -13.45 -2.57
CA LYS A 65 11.47 -12.82 -3.13
C LYS A 65 11.77 -11.51 -3.86
N LEU A 66 11.04 -11.26 -4.95
CA LEU A 66 11.16 -10.01 -5.72
C LEU A 66 10.54 -8.80 -5.00
N TYR A 67 9.52 -9.05 -4.17
CA TYR A 67 8.75 -8.07 -3.44
C TYR A 67 8.57 -8.50 -2.00
N LEU A 68 8.42 -7.52 -1.11
CA LEU A 68 8.27 -7.75 0.32
C LEU A 68 7.04 -8.61 0.58
N CYS A 69 7.23 -9.71 1.31
CA CYS A 69 6.14 -10.55 1.78
C CYS A 69 6.07 -10.54 3.30
N PRO A 70 4.86 -10.53 3.87
CA PRO A 70 4.67 -10.53 5.31
C PRO A 70 5.24 -11.81 5.94
N THR A 71 5.76 -11.69 7.17
CA THR A 71 6.35 -12.81 7.94
C THR A 71 5.62 -13.12 9.23
N ILE A 72 4.62 -12.31 9.61
CA ILE A 72 3.91 -12.49 10.88
C ILE A 72 2.94 -13.66 10.76
N GLU A 73 3.15 -14.65 11.61
CA GLU A 73 2.21 -15.76 11.81
C GLU A 73 0.97 -15.27 12.56
N SER A 74 -0.20 -15.76 12.16
CA SER A 74 -1.47 -15.45 12.81
C SER A 74 -2.46 -16.60 12.65
N SER A 75 -3.45 -16.66 13.54
CA SER A 75 -4.58 -17.55 13.37
C SER A 75 -5.51 -17.09 12.25
N ASP A 76 -6.27 -18.02 11.66
CA ASP A 76 -7.29 -17.66 10.65
C ASP A 76 -8.37 -16.75 11.24
N PHE A 77 -8.64 -16.87 12.53
CA PHE A 77 -9.57 -15.97 13.23
C PHE A 77 -9.07 -14.52 13.22
N GLU A 78 -7.81 -14.28 13.61
CA GLU A 78 -7.22 -12.94 13.61
C GLU A 78 -7.16 -12.35 12.20
N LEU A 79 -6.76 -13.16 11.22
CA LEU A 79 -6.73 -12.75 9.82
C LEU A 79 -8.12 -12.31 9.34
N MET A 80 -9.16 -13.09 9.62
CA MET A 80 -10.52 -12.78 9.23
C MET A 80 -11.07 -11.55 9.96
N GLN A 81 -10.67 -11.31 11.20
CA GLN A 81 -11.00 -10.07 11.90
C GLN A 81 -10.39 -8.85 11.21
N LYS A 82 -9.12 -8.92 10.80
CA LYS A 82 -8.47 -7.82 10.07
C LYS A 82 -9.05 -7.63 8.67
N ALA A 83 -9.39 -8.71 7.98
CA ALA A 83 -10.09 -8.64 6.69
C ALA A 83 -11.44 -7.93 6.82
N LYS A 84 -12.20 -8.21 7.89
CA LYS A 84 -13.46 -7.51 8.17
C LYS A 84 -13.26 -6.01 8.38
N LEU A 85 -12.25 -5.60 9.15
CA LEU A 85 -11.93 -4.19 9.35
C LEU A 85 -11.55 -3.50 8.04
N TRP A 86 -10.76 -4.18 7.21
CA TRP A 86 -10.40 -3.69 5.89
C TRP A 86 -11.62 -3.48 4.97
N LEU A 87 -12.56 -4.43 4.94
CA LEU A 87 -13.81 -4.28 4.19
C LEU A 87 -14.66 -3.11 4.72
N GLN A 88 -14.66 -2.89 6.05
CA GLN A 88 -15.36 -1.77 6.67
C GLN A 88 -14.73 -0.42 6.35
N ALA A 89 -13.40 -0.34 6.26
CA ALA A 89 -12.69 0.86 5.82
C ALA A 89 -13.08 1.25 4.39
N GLN A 90 -13.08 0.28 3.47
CA GLN A 90 -13.55 0.49 2.09
C GLN A 90 -15.01 0.95 2.04
N ALA A 91 -15.90 0.30 2.79
CA ALA A 91 -17.31 0.70 2.85
C ALA A 91 -17.50 2.13 3.35
N SER A 92 -16.77 2.51 4.41
CA SER A 92 -16.86 3.84 5.01
C SER A 92 -16.40 4.93 4.05
N PHE A 93 -15.38 4.63 3.25
CA PHE A 93 -14.89 5.54 2.21
C PHE A 93 -15.85 5.67 1.04
N CYS A 94 -16.37 4.56 0.50
CA CYS A 94 -17.36 4.63 -0.58
C CYS A 94 -18.57 5.47 -0.15
N LYS A 95 -19.02 5.28 1.10
CA LYS A 95 -20.08 6.09 1.69
C LYS A 95 -19.73 7.58 1.80
N SER A 96 -18.50 7.93 2.19
CA SER A 96 -18.11 9.34 2.34
C SER A 96 -18.04 10.07 1.01
N LEU A 97 -17.79 9.35 -0.09
CA LEU A 97 -17.81 9.87 -1.45
C LEU A 97 -19.21 9.88 -2.09
N GLY A 98 -20.21 9.29 -1.44
CA GLY A 98 -21.57 9.17 -1.98
C GLY A 98 -21.72 8.07 -3.03
N ASP A 99 -20.80 7.10 -3.08
CA ASP A 99 -20.91 5.92 -3.94
C ASP A 99 -21.77 4.85 -3.26
N ASP A 100 -23.08 4.94 -3.47
CA ASP A 100 -24.07 4.04 -2.88
C ASP A 100 -23.96 2.60 -3.40
N GLU A 101 -23.45 2.41 -4.62
CA GLU A 101 -23.31 1.08 -5.23
C GLU A 101 -22.19 0.30 -4.56
N LEU A 102 -20.97 0.85 -4.53
CA LEU A 102 -19.82 0.21 -3.89
C LEU A 102 -20.02 0.10 -2.38
N TYR A 103 -20.60 1.13 -1.75
CA TYR A 103 -20.99 1.04 -0.35
C TYR A 103 -21.94 -0.13 -0.10
N GLY A 104 -22.99 -0.26 -0.92
CA GLY A 104 -23.96 -1.35 -0.84
C GLY A 104 -23.32 -2.73 -1.03
N ILE A 105 -22.38 -2.86 -1.96
CA ILE A 105 -21.62 -4.10 -2.17
C ILE A 105 -20.82 -4.45 -0.90
N CYS A 106 -20.03 -3.53 -0.36
CA CYS A 106 -19.23 -3.80 0.85
C CYS A 106 -20.11 -4.20 2.05
N GLN A 107 -21.30 -3.61 2.21
CA GLN A 107 -22.21 -3.93 3.32
C GLN A 107 -22.83 -5.32 3.22
N ARG A 108 -23.13 -5.78 2.00
CA ARG A 108 -23.78 -7.08 1.75
C ARG A 108 -22.78 -8.23 1.65
N ALA A 109 -21.53 -7.92 1.34
CA ALA A 109 -20.50 -8.90 1.08
C ALA A 109 -20.29 -9.86 2.26
N LYS A 110 -20.37 -11.16 1.99
CA LYS A 110 -20.07 -12.22 2.96
C LYS A 110 -18.57 -12.46 3.01
N LEU A 111 -18.00 -12.37 4.20
CA LEU A 111 -16.59 -12.68 4.41
C LEU A 111 -16.37 -14.20 4.30
N LEU A 112 -15.50 -14.63 3.39
CA LEU A 112 -15.23 -16.05 3.14
C LEU A 112 -13.72 -16.32 3.11
N TYR A 113 -13.30 -17.35 3.83
CA TYR A 113 -11.93 -17.86 3.72
C TYR A 113 -11.84 -18.86 2.56
N GLY A 114 -10.88 -18.69 1.67
CA GLY A 114 -10.70 -19.48 0.45
C GLY A 114 -9.29 -20.00 0.24
N SER A 115 -9.10 -20.80 -0.81
CA SER A 115 -7.79 -21.29 -1.24
C SER A 115 -7.10 -20.31 -2.21
N LYS A 116 -5.78 -20.46 -2.41
CA LYS A 116 -5.03 -19.70 -3.42
C LYS A 116 -5.52 -19.98 -4.85
N ASP A 117 -5.95 -21.20 -5.14
CA ASP A 117 -6.48 -21.54 -6.48
C ASP A 117 -7.74 -20.74 -6.79
N GLN A 118 -8.65 -20.63 -5.81
CA GLN A 118 -9.84 -19.80 -5.94
C GLN A 118 -9.48 -18.32 -6.10
N PHE A 119 -8.42 -17.86 -5.44
CA PHE A 119 -7.95 -16.47 -5.54
C PHE A 119 -7.50 -16.11 -6.96
N ASN A 120 -6.77 -16.99 -7.63
CA ASN A 120 -6.24 -16.74 -8.99
C ASN A 120 -7.34 -16.62 -10.05
N ASP A 121 -8.50 -17.23 -9.84
CA ASP A 121 -9.65 -17.12 -10.75
C ASP A 121 -10.25 -15.70 -10.75
N TYR A 122 -10.07 -14.95 -9.65
CA TYR A 122 -10.62 -13.61 -9.49
C TYR A 122 -9.72 -12.48 -10.01
N ASP A 123 -8.41 -12.70 -10.06
CA ASP A 123 -7.39 -11.69 -10.43
C ASP A 123 -7.58 -11.13 -11.86
N LYS A 124 -8.34 -11.83 -12.71
CA LYS A 124 -8.61 -11.44 -14.10
C LYS A 124 -10.01 -10.90 -14.35
N LEU A 125 -10.83 -10.81 -13.31
CA LEU A 125 -12.23 -10.43 -13.42
C LEU A 125 -12.38 -8.94 -13.18
N ASP A 126 -13.30 -8.32 -13.92
CA ASP A 126 -13.79 -6.99 -13.62
C ASP A 126 -14.70 -7.08 -12.39
N VAL A 127 -14.23 -6.60 -11.23
CA VAL A 127 -15.00 -6.69 -9.99
C VAL A 127 -14.86 -5.43 -9.13
N PRO A 128 -15.74 -5.27 -8.12
CA PRO A 128 -15.72 -4.15 -7.18
C PRO A 128 -14.38 -3.81 -6.51
N SER A 129 -13.50 -4.77 -6.21
CA SER A 129 -12.16 -4.47 -5.67
C SER A 129 -11.33 -3.57 -6.58
N ASN A 130 -11.38 -3.82 -7.89
CA ASN A 130 -10.64 -3.01 -8.86
C ASN A 130 -11.25 -1.63 -8.96
N TRP A 131 -12.59 -1.54 -8.96
CA TRP A 131 -13.30 -0.25 -8.98
C TRP A 131 -12.99 0.59 -7.74
N ILE A 132 -12.96 -0.03 -6.55
CA ILE A 132 -12.57 0.65 -5.30
C ILE A 132 -11.10 1.06 -5.36
N LEU A 133 -10.20 0.21 -5.86
CA LEU A 133 -8.79 0.55 -6.00
C LEU A 133 -8.58 1.75 -6.93
N GLU A 134 -9.26 1.78 -8.07
CA GLU A 134 -9.24 2.92 -9.01
C GLU A 134 -9.79 4.18 -8.35
N LEU A 135 -10.94 4.10 -7.68
CA LEU A 135 -11.56 5.20 -6.94
C LEU A 135 -10.62 5.77 -5.87
N VAL A 136 -10.02 4.91 -5.03
CA VAL A 136 -9.04 5.33 -4.03
C VAL A 136 -7.81 5.94 -4.71
N GLY A 137 -7.35 5.34 -5.81
CA GLY A 137 -6.22 5.84 -6.58
C GLY A 137 -6.43 7.25 -7.13
N ASP A 138 -7.62 7.53 -7.67
CA ASP A 138 -8.03 8.87 -8.11
C ASP A 138 -7.98 9.87 -6.95
N GLN A 139 -8.62 9.54 -5.83
CA GLN A 139 -8.63 10.41 -4.66
C GLN A 139 -7.23 10.65 -4.09
N VAL A 140 -6.39 9.61 -4.02
CA VAL A 140 -5.00 9.76 -3.57
C VAL A 140 -4.23 10.71 -4.49
N ARG A 141 -4.38 10.60 -5.81
CA ARG A 141 -3.70 11.51 -6.76
C ARG A 141 -4.14 12.96 -6.56
N ASP A 142 -5.43 13.20 -6.34
CA ASP A 142 -5.96 14.54 -6.15
C ASP A 142 -5.58 15.16 -4.80
N CYS A 143 -5.48 14.32 -3.76
CA CYS A 143 -5.20 14.73 -2.38
C CYS A 143 -3.70 14.77 -2.00
N ARG A 144 -2.78 14.53 -2.94
CA ARG A 144 -1.33 14.67 -2.67
C ARG A 144 -0.95 16.09 -2.26
N LEU A 145 -0.09 16.21 -1.26
CA LEU A 145 0.30 17.51 -0.70
C LEU A 145 1.23 18.31 -1.61
N LEU A 146 2.24 17.67 -2.21
CA LEU A 146 3.31 18.39 -2.90
C LEU A 146 3.11 18.45 -4.41
N LYS A 147 2.63 17.36 -5.03
CA LYS A 147 2.48 17.18 -6.48
C LYS A 147 3.78 17.47 -7.25
N THR A 148 4.92 17.19 -6.62
CA THR A 148 6.27 17.38 -7.19
C THR A 148 6.80 16.10 -7.80
N GLU A 149 7.77 16.21 -8.72
CA GLU A 149 8.46 15.07 -9.33
C GLU A 149 9.06 14.13 -8.26
N GLN A 150 9.58 14.69 -7.18
CA GLN A 150 10.13 13.99 -6.02
C GLN A 150 9.06 13.20 -5.26
N GLU A 151 7.89 13.78 -5.02
CA GLU A 151 6.79 13.06 -4.38
C GLU A 151 6.28 11.91 -5.28
N TYR A 152 6.17 12.13 -6.60
CA TYR A 152 5.84 11.06 -7.53
C TYR A 152 6.87 9.93 -7.50
N ALA A 153 8.16 10.25 -7.58
CA ALA A 153 9.23 9.25 -7.50
C ALA A 153 9.27 8.52 -6.15
N LEU A 154 8.91 9.21 -5.05
CA LEU A 154 8.77 8.57 -3.74
C LEU A 154 7.66 7.52 -3.78
N PHE A 155 6.48 7.83 -4.33
CA PHE A 155 5.39 6.85 -4.42
C PHE A 155 5.75 5.65 -5.32
N GLU A 156 6.54 5.85 -6.38
CA GLU A 156 7.10 4.75 -7.18
C GLU A 156 8.06 3.89 -6.33
N ALA A 157 8.98 4.50 -5.59
CA ALA A 157 9.90 3.80 -4.69
C ALA A 157 9.16 3.01 -3.60
N LEU A 158 8.10 3.59 -3.01
CA LEU A 158 7.24 2.95 -2.01
C LEU A 158 6.46 1.77 -2.61
N TYR A 159 5.90 1.93 -3.80
CA TYR A 159 5.26 0.83 -4.53
C TYR A 159 6.25 -0.31 -4.81
N GLY A 160 7.47 0.03 -5.20
CA GLY A 160 8.51 -0.94 -5.53
C GLY A 160 8.94 -1.87 -4.38
N VAL A 161 8.59 -1.54 -3.12
CA VAL A 161 8.80 -2.40 -1.94
C VAL A 161 8.01 -3.70 -2.06
N ALA A 162 6.70 -3.61 -2.34
CA ALA A 162 5.77 -4.73 -2.22
C ALA A 162 4.92 -5.00 -3.48
N ALA A 163 5.03 -4.15 -4.50
CA ALA A 163 4.13 -4.09 -5.66
C ALA A 163 2.65 -4.01 -5.23
N ASP A 164 2.38 -3.12 -4.27
CA ASP A 164 1.08 -3.00 -3.62
C ASP A 164 0.76 -1.52 -3.40
N TYR A 165 -0.29 -1.03 -4.05
CA TYR A 165 -0.68 0.39 -3.98
C TYR A 165 -1.16 0.79 -2.59
N TYR A 166 -1.93 -0.05 -1.90
CA TYR A 166 -2.41 0.28 -0.56
C TYR A 166 -1.27 0.34 0.45
N LEU A 167 -0.23 -0.49 0.32
CA LEU A 167 0.99 -0.33 1.13
C LEU A 167 1.77 0.93 0.78
N ALA A 168 1.91 1.25 -0.52
CA ALA A 168 2.58 2.48 -0.93
C ALA A 168 1.87 3.71 -0.35
N TRP A 169 0.54 3.72 -0.38
CA TRP A 169 -0.28 4.79 0.18
C TRP A 169 -0.29 4.78 1.72
N TYR A 170 -0.23 3.62 2.38
CA TYR A 170 -0.04 3.54 3.83
C TYR A 170 1.28 4.18 4.27
N MET A 171 2.38 3.85 3.59
CA MET A 171 3.71 4.39 3.85
C MET A 171 3.77 5.89 3.58
N GLY A 172 3.22 6.31 2.44
CA GLY A 172 3.18 7.71 2.00
C GLY A 172 2.04 8.55 2.59
N GLN A 173 1.19 7.98 3.46
CA GLN A 173 -0.01 8.64 4.00
C GLN A 173 0.25 10.05 4.58
N PRO A 174 1.38 10.35 5.26
CA PRO A 174 1.67 11.71 5.72
C PRO A 174 1.68 12.78 4.61
N LEU A 175 1.83 12.36 3.34
CA LEU A 175 1.80 13.22 2.15
C LEU A 175 0.46 13.18 1.40
N ILE A 176 -0.57 12.55 1.96
CA ILE A 176 -1.89 12.40 1.35
C ILE A 176 -2.94 12.99 2.31
N ASN A 177 -3.62 14.05 1.89
CA ASN A 177 -4.73 14.64 2.65
C ASN A 177 -6.06 13.94 2.34
N LEU A 178 -6.15 12.65 2.68
CA LEU A 178 -7.32 11.81 2.44
C LEU A 178 -7.72 11.07 3.71
N ASP A 179 -8.99 11.17 4.09
CA ASP A 179 -9.58 10.42 5.19
C ASP A 179 -9.92 8.98 4.74
N PHE A 180 -8.87 8.19 4.52
CA PHE A 180 -8.95 6.78 4.20
C PHE A 180 -8.11 5.96 5.18
N ASP A 181 -8.69 4.90 5.73
CA ASP A 181 -8.02 4.03 6.69
C ASP A 181 -7.10 3.01 6.00
N PHE A 182 -5.95 3.50 5.54
CA PHE A 182 -4.87 2.64 5.02
C PHE A 182 -4.27 1.72 6.09
N ARG A 183 -4.42 2.06 7.39
CA ARG A 183 -3.90 1.24 8.49
C ARG A 183 -4.61 -0.10 8.54
N SER A 184 -5.93 -0.13 8.35
CA SER A 184 -6.69 -1.38 8.27
C SER A 184 -6.17 -2.32 7.17
N TYR A 185 -5.74 -1.80 6.02
CA TYR A 185 -5.10 -2.62 4.99
C TYR A 185 -3.74 -3.17 5.45
N PHE A 186 -2.85 -2.31 5.95
CA PHE A 186 -1.54 -2.75 6.44
C PHE A 186 -1.67 -3.83 7.52
N GLU A 187 -2.61 -3.66 8.45
CA GLU A 187 -2.90 -4.61 9.52
C GLU A 187 -3.41 -5.96 9.01
N PHE A 188 -4.11 -5.97 7.88
CA PHE A 188 -4.56 -7.19 7.21
C PHE A 188 -3.40 -7.84 6.43
N TRP A 189 -2.69 -7.06 5.62
CA TRP A 189 -1.54 -7.51 4.83
C TRP A 189 -0.44 -8.12 5.69
N ARG A 190 -0.09 -7.46 6.81
CA ARG A 190 1.02 -7.90 7.67
C ARG A 190 0.80 -9.29 8.25
N LEU A 191 -0.44 -9.76 8.35
CA LEU A 191 -0.82 -11.10 8.80
C LEU A 191 -0.81 -12.15 7.66
N GLY A 192 -0.33 -11.79 6.47
CA GLY A 192 -0.37 -12.63 5.29
C GLY A 192 -1.63 -12.45 4.45
N GLY A 193 -2.53 -11.53 4.80
CA GLY A 193 -3.82 -11.40 4.14
C GLY A 193 -3.77 -10.85 2.73
N ILE A 194 -4.47 -11.53 1.82
CA ILE A 194 -4.89 -10.98 0.53
C ILE A 194 -6.38 -11.22 0.37
N GLY A 195 -7.07 -10.32 -0.31
CA GLY A 195 -8.51 -10.47 -0.48
C GLY A 195 -9.07 -9.74 -1.69
N TYR A 196 -10.21 -10.22 -2.14
CA TYR A 196 -10.93 -9.68 -3.27
C TYR A 196 -12.43 -9.68 -3.00
N LEU A 197 -13.02 -8.50 -3.09
CA LEU A 197 -14.43 -8.20 -3.02
C LEU A 197 -15.09 -8.42 -4.38
N SER A 198 -16.02 -9.38 -4.47
CA SER A 198 -17.02 -9.49 -5.53
C SER A 198 -18.31 -8.77 -5.12
N GLU A 199 -19.36 -8.83 -5.96
CA GLU A 199 -20.66 -8.22 -5.67
C GLU A 199 -21.33 -8.69 -4.36
N ASP A 200 -21.03 -9.91 -3.92
CA ASP A 200 -21.70 -10.57 -2.79
C ASP A 200 -20.75 -11.18 -1.74
N LYS A 201 -19.43 -11.18 -1.97
CA LYS A 201 -18.44 -11.85 -1.12
C LYS A 201 -17.17 -11.04 -1.02
N PHE A 202 -16.53 -11.09 0.15
CA PHE A 202 -15.13 -10.71 0.30
C PHE A 202 -14.33 -11.98 0.56
N PHE A 203 -13.67 -12.46 -0.48
CA PHE A 203 -12.80 -13.64 -0.41
C PHE A 203 -11.47 -13.26 0.21
N VAL A 204 -11.01 -14.06 1.16
CA VAL A 204 -9.78 -13.86 1.91
C VAL A 204 -8.96 -15.13 1.84
N CYS A 205 -7.67 -15.00 1.56
CA CYS A 205 -6.72 -16.09 1.71
C CYS A 205 -5.36 -15.54 2.19
N ARG A 206 -4.38 -16.43 2.32
CA ARG A 206 -3.01 -16.08 2.70
C ARG A 206 -2.12 -15.97 1.47
N LYS A 207 -1.19 -15.01 1.49
CA LYS A 207 -0.16 -14.79 0.46
C LYS A 207 0.85 -15.92 0.38
#